data_AF-A0A363TXF8-F1
#
_entry.id   AF-A0A363TXF8-F1
#
_cell.length_a   1.000
_cell.length_b   1.000
_cell.length_c   1.000
_cell.angle_alpha   90.00
_cell.angle_beta   90.00
_cell.angle_gamma   90.00
#
_symmetry.space_group_name_H-M   'P 1'
#
loop_
_entity.id
_entity.type
_entity.pdbx_description
1 polymer ?
#
loop_
_entity_poly.entity_id
_entity_poly.type
_entity_poly.pdbx_seq_one_letter_code
_entity_poly.pdbx_strand_id
1 'polypeptide(L)'
;MMSDQLNSGRHASLRRLALAAAVIVATVSQTTAGFAVGTARQRAACTGDVLRLCFTSIGSDRAIIACMTANKDRLSKRCKATLPPI
;
A
#
# COMPACT_ATOMS: atom_id res chain seq x y z
N MET A 1 1.81 -36.48 49.00
CA MET A 1 0.60 -36.17 48.19
C MET A 1 0.24 -34.67 48.13
N MET A 2 1.08 -33.71 48.60
CA MET A 2 0.80 -32.25 48.54
C MET A 2 1.53 -31.49 47.41
N SER A 3 2.49 -32.13 46.72
CA SER A 3 3.33 -31.49 45.70
C SER A 3 2.62 -31.28 44.33
N ASP A 4 1.61 -32.10 44.02
CA ASP A 4 0.85 -32.03 42.77
C ASP A 4 -0.07 -30.79 42.68
N GLN A 5 -0.59 -30.33 43.82
CA GLN A 5 -1.53 -29.20 43.87
C GLN A 5 -0.83 -27.86 43.57
N LEU A 6 0.43 -27.68 43.99
CA LEU A 6 1.23 -26.49 43.68
C LEU A 6 1.58 -26.41 42.17
N ASN A 7 1.77 -27.56 41.53
CA ASN A 7 2.10 -27.66 40.12
C ASN A 7 0.87 -27.34 39.25
N SER A 8 -0.31 -27.91 39.54
CA SER A 8 -1.54 -27.65 38.79
C SER A 8 -1.93 -26.15 38.73
N GLY A 9 -1.78 -25.42 39.85
CA GLY A 9 -2.06 -23.99 39.93
C GLY A 9 -1.07 -23.11 39.15
N ARG A 10 0.23 -23.47 39.14
CA ARG A 10 1.25 -22.81 38.31
C ARG A 10 1.00 -23.03 36.84
N HIS A 11 0.61 -24.24 36.43
CA HIS A 11 0.31 -24.57 35.03
C HIS A 11 -0.95 -23.86 34.53
N ALA A 12 -1.99 -23.77 35.36
CA ALA A 12 -3.20 -22.99 35.04
C ALA A 12 -2.90 -21.48 34.95
N SER A 13 -2.06 -20.95 35.83
CA SER A 13 -1.65 -19.53 35.83
C SER A 13 -0.75 -19.18 34.65
N LEU A 14 0.22 -20.04 34.31
CA LEU A 14 1.09 -19.90 33.14
C LEU A 14 0.30 -20.01 31.82
N ARG A 15 -0.68 -20.92 31.73
CA ARG A 15 -1.59 -21.00 30.57
C ARG A 15 -2.47 -19.77 30.43
N ARG A 16 -2.99 -19.21 31.54
CA ARG A 16 -3.79 -17.97 31.54
C ARG A 16 -2.96 -16.74 31.15
N LEU A 17 -1.71 -16.64 31.61
CA LEU A 17 -0.77 -15.59 31.21
C LEU A 17 -0.37 -15.72 29.73
N ALA A 18 -0.14 -16.94 29.24
CA ALA A 18 0.14 -17.20 27.83
C ALA A 18 -1.06 -16.89 26.91
N LEU A 19 -2.28 -17.19 27.36
CA LEU A 19 -3.52 -16.86 26.64
C LEU A 19 -3.79 -15.35 26.60
N ALA A 20 -3.47 -14.61 27.68
CA ALA A 20 -3.63 -13.15 27.71
C ALA A 20 -2.61 -12.43 26.81
N ALA A 21 -1.39 -12.97 26.65
CA ALA A 21 -0.36 -12.39 25.78
C ALA A 21 -0.65 -12.58 24.28
N ALA A 22 -1.43 -13.59 23.90
CA ALA A 22 -1.76 -13.89 22.50
C ALA A 22 -2.81 -12.95 21.88
N VAL A 23 -3.56 -12.18 22.69
CA VAL A 23 -4.66 -11.32 22.21
C VAL A 23 -4.18 -9.93 21.75
N ILE A 24 -2.92 -9.56 22.01
CA ILE A 24 -2.38 -8.22 21.70
C ILE A 24 -1.84 -8.13 20.25
N VAL A 25 -1.71 -9.24 19.52
CA VAL A 25 -0.99 -9.32 18.22
C VAL A 25 -1.94 -9.40 17.01
N ALA A 26 -3.01 -8.60 16.94
CA ALA A 26 -3.96 -8.69 15.81
C ALA A 26 -4.49 -7.36 15.26
N THR A 27 -4.00 -6.23 15.71
CA THR A 27 -4.41 -4.91 15.20
C THR A 27 -3.12 -4.08 15.09
N VAL A 28 -2.54 -3.73 13.95
CA VAL A 28 -3.15 -3.12 12.77
C VAL A 28 -2.07 -3.19 11.66
N SER A 29 -2.20 -4.13 10.72
CA SER A 29 -1.52 -3.99 9.43
C SER A 29 -2.42 -3.15 8.53
N GLN A 30 -2.52 -1.86 8.83
CA GLN A 30 -3.10 -0.89 7.91
C GLN A 30 -2.08 -0.71 6.78
N THR A 31 -2.14 -1.59 5.77
CA THR A 31 -1.48 -1.31 4.50
C THR A 31 -2.16 -0.07 3.94
N THR A 32 -1.55 1.09 4.12
CA THR A 32 -1.93 2.31 3.43
C THR A 32 -1.74 2.03 1.94
N ALA A 33 -2.82 1.61 1.27
CA ALA A 33 -2.87 1.60 -0.16
C ALA A 33 -2.66 3.05 -0.62
N GLY A 34 -1.43 3.38 -1.01
CA GLY A 34 -1.16 4.66 -1.65
C GLY A 34 -2.10 4.74 -2.85
N PHE A 35 -3.00 5.73 -2.86
CA PHE A 35 -3.87 6.00 -3.98
C PHE A 35 -3.03 6.50 -5.14
N ALA A 36 -2.35 5.59 -5.82
CA ALA A 36 -1.54 5.95 -6.95
C ALA A 36 -2.50 6.27 -8.12
N VAL A 37 -2.27 7.37 -8.83
CA VAL A 37 -3.11 7.79 -9.94
C VAL A 37 -3.15 6.77 -11.08
N GLY A 38 -4.35 6.44 -11.56
CA GLY A 38 -4.58 5.54 -12.70
C GLY A 38 -4.43 4.05 -12.40
N THR A 39 -4.72 3.18 -13.38
CA THR A 39 -4.50 1.73 -13.23
C THR A 39 -3.01 1.37 -13.39
N ALA A 40 -2.58 0.21 -12.88
CA ALA A 40 -1.22 -0.27 -13.08
C ALA A 40 -0.83 -0.34 -14.58
N ARG A 41 -1.77 -0.77 -15.43
CA ARG A 41 -1.60 -0.81 -16.89
C ARG A 41 -1.41 0.57 -17.48
N GLN A 42 -2.18 1.55 -17.02
CA GLN A 42 -2.08 2.94 -17.49
C GLN A 42 -0.77 3.59 -17.05
N ARG A 43 -0.33 3.37 -15.81
CA ARG A 43 1.00 3.83 -15.36
C ARG A 43 2.09 3.21 -16.22
N ALA A 44 2.10 1.89 -16.39
CA ALA A 44 3.09 1.23 -17.23
C ALA A 44 3.08 1.76 -18.68
N ALA A 45 1.92 2.10 -19.22
CA ALA A 45 1.79 2.71 -20.55
C ALA A 45 2.45 4.09 -20.64
N CYS A 46 2.27 4.92 -19.61
CA CYS A 46 2.65 6.33 -19.57
C CYS A 46 3.98 6.63 -18.84
N THR A 47 4.60 5.68 -18.12
CA THR A 47 5.83 5.92 -17.34
C THR A 47 6.94 6.57 -18.18
N GLY A 48 7.17 6.08 -19.39
CA GLY A 48 8.19 6.65 -20.28
C GLY A 48 7.89 8.09 -20.69
N ASP A 49 6.62 8.44 -20.91
CA ASP A 49 6.21 9.80 -21.23
C ASP A 49 6.34 10.72 -20.02
N VAL A 50 5.97 10.26 -18.82
CA VAL A 50 6.13 11.02 -17.57
C VAL A 50 7.60 11.31 -17.30
N LEU A 51 8.47 10.31 -17.41
CA LEU A 51 9.91 10.49 -17.20
C LEU A 51 10.54 11.43 -18.23
N ARG A 52 10.04 11.43 -19.47
CA ARG A 52 10.57 12.27 -20.56
C ARG A 52 10.04 13.70 -20.54
N LEU A 53 8.75 13.89 -20.27
CA LEU A 53 8.03 15.16 -20.43
C LEU A 53 7.73 15.85 -19.10
N CYS A 54 7.54 15.07 -18.03
CA CYS A 54 6.99 15.52 -16.76
C CYS A 54 7.89 15.17 -15.57
N PHE A 55 9.21 15.01 -15.80
CA PHE A 55 10.16 14.59 -14.77
C PHE A 55 10.12 15.47 -13.52
N THR A 56 9.96 16.78 -13.70
CA THR A 56 9.87 17.77 -12.62
C THR A 56 8.57 17.68 -11.81
N SER A 57 7.56 16.98 -12.32
CA SER A 57 6.26 16.80 -11.67
C SER A 57 6.20 15.52 -10.82
N ILE A 58 7.24 14.67 -10.86
CA ILE A 58 7.31 13.42 -10.10
C ILE A 58 7.26 13.73 -8.60
N GLY A 59 6.44 12.98 -7.87
CA GLY A 59 6.18 13.20 -6.44
C GLY A 59 4.86 13.92 -6.15
N SER A 60 4.18 14.44 -7.18
CA SER A 60 2.82 14.97 -7.06
C SER A 60 1.93 14.46 -8.19
N ASP A 61 1.01 13.58 -7.83
CA ASP A 61 0.02 13.01 -8.74
C ASP A 61 -0.79 14.09 -9.49
N ARG A 62 -1.15 15.18 -8.81
CA ARG A 62 -1.84 16.33 -9.45
C ARG A 62 -0.95 17.05 -10.46
N ALA A 63 0.33 17.24 -10.14
CA ALA A 63 1.27 17.89 -11.06
C ALA A 63 1.52 17.01 -12.30
N ILE A 64 1.62 15.69 -12.12
CA ILE A 64 1.75 14.73 -13.23
C ILE A 64 0.55 14.82 -14.15
N ILE A 65 -0.68 14.78 -13.61
CA ILE A 65 -1.91 14.90 -14.42
C ILE A 65 -1.91 16.22 -15.19
N ALA A 66 -1.65 17.35 -14.52
CA ALA A 66 -1.61 18.66 -15.18
C ALA A 66 -0.56 18.72 -16.31
N CYS A 67 0.65 18.21 -16.06
CA CYS A 67 1.71 18.17 -17.06
C CYS A 67 1.34 17.28 -18.26
N MET A 68 0.75 16.10 -18.00
CA MET A 68 0.30 15.19 -19.05
C MET A 68 -0.82 15.81 -19.89
N THR A 69 -1.78 16.49 -19.27
CA THR A 69 -2.85 17.21 -19.98
C THR A 69 -2.29 18.33 -20.86
N ALA A 70 -1.34 19.11 -20.34
CA ALA A 70 -0.67 20.17 -21.11
C ALA A 70 0.17 19.62 -22.29
N ASN A 71 0.72 18.42 -22.14
CA ASN A 71 1.54 17.76 -23.16
C ASN A 71 0.79 16.66 -23.92
N LYS A 72 -0.54 16.65 -23.90
CA LYS A 72 -1.37 15.56 -24.45
C LYS A 72 -0.95 15.18 -25.87
N ASP A 73 -0.62 16.16 -26.71
CA ASP A 73 -0.28 15.93 -28.12
C ASP A 73 1.13 15.31 -28.29
N ARG A 74 2.01 15.49 -27.30
CA ARG A 74 3.38 14.97 -27.28
C ARG A 74 3.52 13.60 -26.61
N LEU A 75 2.45 13.11 -25.97
CA LEU A 75 2.41 11.77 -25.39
C LEU A 75 2.51 10.69 -26.49
N SER A 76 3.12 9.56 -26.13
CA SER A 76 3.16 8.39 -27.00
C SER A 76 1.75 7.88 -27.34
N LYS A 77 1.61 7.22 -28.50
CA LYS A 77 0.35 6.59 -28.90
C LYS A 77 -0.16 5.61 -27.84
N ARG A 78 0.75 4.88 -27.19
CA ARG A 78 0.43 3.89 -26.16
C ARG A 78 -0.17 4.55 -24.91
N CYS A 79 0.40 5.67 -24.45
CA CYS A 79 -0.15 6.39 -23.31
C CYS A 79 -1.51 7.02 -23.64
N LYS A 80 -1.64 7.67 -24.80
CA LYS A 80 -2.91 8.24 -25.29
C LYS A 80 -4.06 7.23 -25.34
N ALA A 81 -3.80 6.01 -25.79
CA ALA A 81 -4.80 4.95 -25.88
C ALA A 81 -5.37 4.50 -24.53
N THR A 82 -4.71 4.86 -23.43
CA THR A 82 -5.12 4.50 -22.07
C THR A 82 -5.64 5.67 -21.25
N LEU A 83 -5.56 6.90 -21.79
CA LEU A 83 -6.13 8.07 -21.13
C LEU A 83 -7.65 8.03 -21.26
N PRO A 84 -8.41 8.25 -20.16
CA PRO A 84 -9.83 8.54 -20.29
C PRO A 84 -10.03 9.79 -21.16
N PRO A 85 -11.14 9.90 -21.90
CA PRO A 85 -11.48 11.16 -22.55
C PRO A 85 -11.53 12.25 -21.48
N ILE A 86 -10.65 13.23 -21.62
CA ILE A 86 -10.58 14.46 -20.81
C ILE A 86 -11.65 15.45 -21.26
#